data_AF-A0A9D0LLA4-F1
#
_entry.id   AF-A0A9D0LLA4-F1
#
_cell.length_a   1.000
_cell.length_b   1.000
_cell.length_c   1.000
_cell.angle_alpha   90.00
_cell.angle_beta   90.00
_cell.angle_gamma   90.00
#
_symmetry.space_group_name_H-M   'P 1'
#
loop_
_entity.id
_entity.type
_entity.pdbx_description
1 polymer ?
#
loop_
_entity_poly.entity_id
_entity_poly.type
_entity_poly.pdbx_seq_one_letter_code
_entity_poly.pdbx_strand_id
1 'polypeptide(L)'
;MSEENKERQILMVMRKVLGSVIREITPEPGMRHPLSEGTIQDVKMCFGLIAAREKELADAAGVQQERPYFTDEPPSAKVVPMDSIGRVQSGKKKGEGKTDPD
;
A
#
# COMPACT_ATOMS: atom_id res chain seq x y z
N MET A 1 20.30 0.88 -12.97
CA MET A 1 19.36 1.42 -11.96
C MET A 1 18.18 2.00 -12.72
N SER A 2 16.94 1.54 -12.46
CA SER A 2 15.74 2.15 -13.03
C SER A 2 15.51 3.54 -12.41
N GLU A 3 14.82 4.42 -13.14
CA GLU A 3 14.49 5.77 -12.66
C GLU A 3 13.63 5.72 -11.38
N GLU A 4 12.70 4.77 -11.28
CA GLU A 4 11.88 4.52 -10.08
C GLU A 4 12.72 4.21 -8.84
N ASN A 5 13.80 3.44 -8.99
CA ASN A 5 14.71 3.14 -7.88
C ASN A 5 15.47 4.38 -7.40
N LYS A 6 15.85 5.28 -8.31
CA LYS A 6 16.48 6.56 -7.96
C LYS A 6 15.48 7.48 -7.26
N GLU A 7 14.26 7.60 -7.80
CA GLU A 7 13.21 8.43 -7.22
C GLU A 7 12.87 7.96 -5.79
N ARG A 8 12.70 6.65 -5.58
CA ARG A 8 12.49 6.07 -4.24
C ARG A 8 13.62 6.41 -3.28
N GLN A 9 14.87 6.34 -3.73
CA GLN A 9 16.03 6.71 -2.91
C GLN A 9 16.00 8.19 -2.53
N ILE A 10 15.69 9.07 -3.48
CA ILE A 10 15.59 10.52 -3.25
C ILE A 10 14.50 10.82 -2.22
N LEU A 11 13.29 10.29 -2.40
CA LEU A 11 12.17 10.50 -1.47
C LEU A 11 12.48 9.97 -0.06
N MET A 12 13.14 8.81 0.04
CA MET A 12 13.57 8.27 1.33
C MET A 12 14.53 9.22 2.04
N VAL A 13 15.53 9.76 1.33
CA VAL A 13 16.50 10.70 1.89
C VAL A 13 15.83 12.01 2.27
N MET A 14 14.98 12.57 1.41
CA MET A 14 14.25 13.81 1.68
C MET A 14 13.40 13.70 2.95
N ARG A 15 12.62 12.61 3.10
CA ARG A 15 11.85 12.39 4.34
C ARG A 15 12.74 12.36 5.56
N LYS A 16 13.84 11.60 5.51
CA LYS A 16 14.74 11.43 6.66
C LYS A 16 15.36 12.75 7.07
N VAL A 17 15.87 13.51 6.11
CA VAL A 17 16.50 14.82 6.37
C VAL A 17 15.49 15.81 6.92
N LEU A 18 14.33 15.97 6.26
CA LEU A 18 13.27 16.86 6.75
C LEU A 18 12.82 16.46 8.17
N GLY A 19 12.65 15.16 8.42
CA GLY A 19 12.24 14.66 9.74
C GLY A 19 13.28 14.93 10.83
N SER A 20 14.57 14.85 10.52
CA SER A 20 15.63 15.24 11.44
C SER A 20 15.62 16.75 11.74
N VAL A 21 15.51 17.59 10.70
CA VAL A 21 15.39 19.04 10.88
C VAL A 21 14.19 19.41 11.75
N ILE A 22 13.01 18.82 11.50
CA ILE A 22 11.82 19.07 12.32
C ILE A 22 12.04 18.64 13.77
N ARG A 23 12.68 17.49 14.02
CA ARG A 23 13.00 17.06 15.39
C ARG A 23 13.94 18.02 16.11
N GLU A 24 14.94 18.57 15.42
CA GLU A 24 15.89 19.52 16.01
C GLU A 24 15.26 20.87 16.37
N ILE A 25 14.26 21.32 15.60
CA ILE A 25 13.60 22.60 15.83
C ILE A 25 12.32 22.50 16.66
N THR A 26 11.83 21.28 16.91
CA THR A 26 10.62 21.08 17.73
C THR A 26 10.99 21.40 19.18
N PRO A 27 10.43 22.46 19.78
CA PRO A 27 10.78 22.83 21.13
C PRO A 27 10.05 21.94 22.14
N GLU A 28 10.48 22.02 23.40
CA GLU A 28 9.81 21.33 24.51
C GLU A 28 8.34 21.79 24.64
N PRO A 29 7.45 20.94 25.18
CA PRO A 29 6.06 21.29 25.39
C PRO A 29 5.89 22.59 26.17
N GLY A 30 5.03 23.49 25.67
CA GLY A 30 4.76 24.80 26.28
C GLY A 30 5.66 25.93 25.78
N MET A 31 6.69 25.63 24.98
CA MET A 31 7.47 26.64 24.27
C MET A 31 6.88 26.93 22.89
N ARG A 32 7.07 28.17 22.40
CA ARG A 32 6.62 28.57 21.06
C ARG A 32 7.52 27.93 20.00
N HIS A 33 6.91 27.33 18.98
CA HIS A 33 7.62 26.78 17.82
C HIS A 33 8.32 27.91 17.03
N PRO A 34 9.57 27.72 16.55
CA PRO A 34 10.30 28.77 15.82
C PRO A 34 9.73 29.04 14.42
N LEU A 35 9.06 28.06 13.83
CA LEU A 35 8.36 28.22 12.54
C LEU A 35 6.96 28.82 12.74
N SER A 36 6.49 29.53 11.71
CA SER A 36 5.10 30.00 11.65
C SER A 36 4.12 28.84 11.46
N GLU A 37 2.87 29.02 11.86
CA GLU A 37 1.79 28.04 11.64
C GLU A 37 1.63 27.68 10.14
N GLY A 38 1.74 28.67 9.26
CA GLY A 38 1.70 28.44 7.81
C GLY A 38 2.83 27.52 7.35
N THR A 39 4.06 27.79 7.78
CA THR A 39 5.21 26.94 7.46
C THR A 39 5.07 25.52 8.02
N ILE A 40 4.53 25.37 9.23
CA ILE A 40 4.25 24.06 9.81
C ILE A 40 3.24 23.30 8.95
N GLN A 41 2.20 23.97 8.47
CA GLN A 41 1.20 23.37 7.60
C GLN A 41 1.81 22.97 6.25
N ASP A 42 2.65 23.81 5.66
CA ASP A 42 3.36 23.51 4.41
C ASP A 42 4.25 22.27 4.54
N VAL A 43 4.98 22.15 5.65
CA VAL A 43 5.80 20.98 5.94
C VAL A 43 4.95 19.72 6.06
N LYS A 44 3.81 19.77 6.76
CA LYS A 44 2.88 18.65 6.87
C LYS A 44 2.36 18.21 5.49
N MET A 45 1.97 19.17 4.65
CA MET A 45 1.53 18.89 3.28
C MET A 45 2.65 18.25 2.46
N CYS A 46 3.89 18.75 2.59
CA CYS A 46 5.06 18.19 1.91
C CYS A 46 5.31 16.72 2.30
N PHE A 47 5.27 16.39 3.60
CA PHE A 47 5.37 14.99 4.05
C PHE A 47 4.24 14.11 3.49
N GLY A 48 3.03 14.66 3.38
CA GLY A 48 1.90 14.00 2.74
C GLY A 48 2.16 13.66 1.27
N LEU A 49 2.71 14.60 0.50
CA LEU A 49 3.08 14.39 -0.90
C LEU A 49 4.17 13.33 -1.06
N ILE A 50 5.21 13.38 -0.21
CA ILE A 50 6.29 12.37 -0.21
C ILE A 50 5.71 10.98 0.09
N ALA A 51 4.82 10.86 1.08
CA ALA A 51 4.19 9.59 1.44
C ALA A 51 3.28 9.05 0.33
N ALA A 52 2.49 9.90 -0.32
CA ALA A 52 1.66 9.52 -1.45
C ALA A 52 2.51 8.97 -2.60
N ARG A 53 3.58 9.68 -2.97
CA ARG A 53 4.45 9.28 -4.07
C ARG A 53 5.21 7.98 -3.77
N GLU A 54 5.68 7.80 -2.54
CA GLU A 54 6.32 6.55 -2.17
C GLU A 54 5.37 5.36 -2.18
N LYS A 55 4.10 5.57 -1.85
CA LYS A 55 3.07 4.53 -1.99
C LYS A 55 2.88 4.15 -3.45
N GLU A 56 2.76 5.12 -4.35
CA GLU A 56 2.65 4.86 -5.80
C GLU A 56 3.82 4.03 -6.33
N LEU A 57 5.05 4.35 -5.91
CA LEU A 57 6.24 3.59 -6.29
C LEU A 57 6.24 2.17 -5.71
N ALA A 58 5.78 1.99 -4.47
CA ALA A 58 5.67 0.67 -3.84
C ALA A 58 4.62 -0.20 -4.53
N ASP A 59 3.45 0.37 -4.83
CA ASP A 59 2.35 -0.30 -5.53
C ASP A 59 2.81 -0.74 -6.93
N ALA A 60 3.52 0.12 -7.68
CA ALA A 60 4.09 -0.20 -8.98
C ALA A 60 5.14 -1.31 -8.93
N ALA A 61 5.93 -1.36 -7.86
CA ALA A 61 6.93 -2.42 -7.64
C ALA A 61 6.32 -3.73 -7.08
N GLY A 62 5.00 -3.78 -6.84
CA GLY A 62 4.33 -4.91 -6.22
C GLY A 62 4.74 -5.16 -4.76
N VAL A 63 5.33 -4.16 -4.10
CA VAL A 63 5.75 -4.25 -2.70
C VAL A 63 4.52 -4.01 -1.82
N GLN A 64 3.98 -5.09 -1.25
CA GLN A 64 2.94 -4.99 -0.23
C GLN A 64 3.49 -4.26 0.99
N GLN A 65 2.84 -3.16 1.40
CA GLN A 65 3.10 -2.59 2.71
C GLN A 65 2.57 -3.55 3.77
N GLU A 66 3.48 -4.24 4.46
CA GLU A 66 3.13 -5.03 5.64
C GLU A 66 2.56 -4.10 6.70
N ARG A 67 1.25 -4.22 6.96
CA ARG A 67 0.61 -3.56 8.08
C ARG A 67 0.80 -4.45 9.30
N PRO A 68 1.40 -3.96 10.40
CA PRO A 68 1.42 -4.69 11.64
C PRO A 68 -0.01 -5.08 12.03
N TYR A 69 -0.21 -6.33 12.38
CA TYR A 69 -1.46 -6.87 12.89
C TYR A 69 -1.24 -7.31 14.34
N PHE A 70 -2.30 -7.27 15.15
CA PHE A 70 -2.21 -7.82 16.50
C PHE A 70 -2.18 -9.36 16.43
N THR A 71 -1.48 -10.02 17.35
CA THR A 71 -1.32 -11.50 17.31
C THR A 71 -2.63 -12.26 17.47
N ASP A 72 -3.64 -11.62 18.04
CA ASP A 72 -4.99 -12.13 18.23
C ASP A 72 -5.96 -11.74 17.08
N GLU A 73 -5.50 -10.94 16.12
CA GLU A 73 -6.30 -10.54 14.97
C GLU A 73 -6.34 -11.66 13.91
N PRO A 74 -7.51 -12.07 13.42
CA PRO A 74 -7.59 -13.07 12.36
C PRO A 74 -6.98 -12.52 11.06
N PRO A 75 -6.09 -13.27 10.38
CA PRO A 75 -5.44 -12.79 9.17
C PRO A 75 -6.45 -12.48 8.07
N SER A 76 -6.20 -11.40 7.33
CA SER A 76 -7.09 -10.90 6.26
C SER A 76 -7.26 -11.89 5.09
N ALA A 77 -6.33 -12.83 4.91
CA ALA A 77 -6.38 -13.86 3.90
C ALA A 77 -6.10 -15.24 4.52
N LYS A 78 -7.02 -16.19 4.28
CA LYS A 78 -6.81 -17.61 4.58
C LYS A 78 -6.18 -18.28 3.37
N VAL A 79 -4.89 -18.55 3.44
CA VAL A 79 -4.18 -19.32 2.40
C VAL A 79 -4.76 -20.73 2.37
N VAL A 80 -5.30 -21.13 1.23
CA VAL A 80 -5.80 -22.50 0.98
C VAL A 80 -4.90 -23.19 -0.04
N PRO A 81 -4.49 -24.45 0.19
CA PRO A 81 -3.77 -25.24 -0.80
C PRO A 81 -4.58 -25.38 -2.10
N MET A 82 -3.93 -25.23 -3.25
CA MET A 82 -4.61 -25.36 -4.55
C MET A 82 -5.15 -26.78 -4.79
N ASP A 83 -4.55 -27.79 -4.17
CA ASP A 83 -4.98 -29.20 -4.27
C ASP A 83 -6.38 -29.45 -3.69
N SER A 84 -6.84 -28.59 -2.79
CA SER A 84 -8.20 -28.67 -2.20
C SER A 84 -9.30 -28.10 -3.10
N ILE A 85 -8.95 -27.45 -4.21
CA ILE A 85 -9.92 -26.91 -5.17
C ILE A 85 -10.26 -28.01 -6.18
N GLY A 86 -11.26 -28.82 -5.85
CA GLY A 86 -11.78 -29.83 -6.77
C GLY A 86 -12.26 -29.20 -8.08
N ARG A 87 -11.82 -29.76 -9.22
CA ARG A 87 -12.21 -29.33 -10.56
C ARG A 87 -13.74 -29.42 -10.71
N VAL A 88 -14.42 -28.27 -10.79
CA VAL A 88 -15.86 -28.23 -11.08
C VAL A 88 -16.08 -28.79 -12.47
N GLN A 89 -16.64 -30.01 -12.55
CA GLN A 89 -17.08 -30.59 -13.82
C GLN A 89 -18.35 -29.85 -14.26
N SER A 90 -18.21 -28.98 -15.27
CA SER A 90 -19.33 -28.41 -16.00
C SER A 90 -20.13 -29.55 -16.64
N GLY A 91 -21.33 -29.79 -16.11
CA GLY A 91 -22.24 -30.85 -16.56
C GLY A 91 -22.56 -30.75 -18.05
N LYS A 92 -22.19 -31.80 -18.78
CA LYS A 92 -22.50 -32.02 -20.19
C LYS A 92 -23.98 -32.36 -20.34
N LYS A 93 -24.81 -31.40 -20.76
CA LYS A 93 -26.17 -31.68 -21.26
C LYS A 93 -26.03 -32.32 -22.65
N LYS A 94 -26.08 -33.65 -22.72
CA LYS A 94 -26.28 -34.39 -23.98
C LYS A 94 -27.76 -34.29 -24.35
N GLY A 95 -28.04 -33.77 -25.55
CA GLY A 95 -29.39 -33.70 -26.10
C GLY A 95 -29.87 -35.05 -26.63
N GLU A 96 -31.18 -35.16 -26.80
CA GLU A 96 -31.81 -36.18 -27.62
C GLU A 96 -32.91 -35.50 -28.43
N GLY A 97 -32.61 -35.23 -29.70
CA GLY A 97 -33.62 -34.98 -30.71
C GLY A 97 -34.07 -36.33 -31.26
N LYS A 98 -35.39 -36.54 -31.29
CA LYS A 98 -36.01 -37.61 -32.07
C LYS A 98 -37.16 -36.97 -32.85
N THR A 99 -36.99 -36.95 -34.16
CA THR A 99 -37.95 -36.53 -35.19
C THR A 99 -39.16 -37.48 -35.22
N ASP A 100 -40.31 -36.89 -35.56
CA ASP A 100 -41.64 -37.49 -35.79
C ASP A 100 -41.65 -38.65 -36.82
N PRO A 101 -42.72 -39.47 -36.86
CA PRO A 101 -43.83 -39.13 -37.77
C PRO A 101 -45.24 -39.57 -37.27
N ASP A 102 -46.25 -38.70 -37.43
CA ASP A 102 -47.43 -38.77 -38.32
C ASP A 102 -48.45 -37.69 -37.88
#